data_AF-A0A847QPT5-F1
#
_entry.id   AF-A0A847QPT5-F1
#
_cell.length_a   1.000
_cell.length_b   1.000
_cell.length_c   1.000
_cell.angle_alpha   90.00
_cell.angle_beta   90.00
_cell.angle_gamma   90.00
#
_symmetry.space_group_name_H-M   'P 1'
#
loop_
_entity.id
_entity.type
_entity.pdbx_description
1 polymer ?
#
loop_
_entity_poly.entity_id
_entity_poly.type
_entity_poly.pdbx_seq_one_letter_code
_entity_poly.pdbx_strand_id
1 'polypeptide(L)'
;MARFIHPTALVAASAVLAEGVHIGPYCVIGEQVKIGEGTELAVGCVLADGVELADRVKLGSYVVVHAGTQLGAGCFVGDHTTLGKAPRAALTSTVKTQPDLPPLQLGPNCTIGCSAVLYAGTVLADAVFVGDRAVIREGCTLAEKVVVGSGSTVENDTKIGAYTKIQSGSYITAYMEIEDRVFIAPMVTTTNDNYMGRTAKRFKYIKGATIRRGARIGGGAILLPGVEVAEETFVAAGALVTKDTGARKVVKGFPAKESRDVPEDELLNLFTRGERKD
;
A
#
# COMPACT_ATOMS: atom_id res chain seq x y z
N MET A 1 12.32 -31.24 0.30
CA MET A 1 13.77 -31.02 0.56
C MET A 1 13.98 -30.93 2.07
N ALA A 2 15.13 -31.34 2.60
CA ALA A 2 15.39 -31.20 4.04
C ALA A 2 15.44 -29.72 4.45
N ARG A 3 15.00 -29.42 5.66
CA ARG A 3 15.13 -28.09 6.27
C ARG A 3 16.60 -27.72 6.48
N PHE A 4 16.93 -26.44 6.34
CA PHE A 4 18.25 -25.89 6.64
C PHE A 4 18.12 -24.68 7.58
N ILE A 5 18.90 -24.69 8.66
CA ILE A 5 19.00 -23.59 9.61
C ILE A 5 20.48 -23.29 9.78
N HIS A 6 20.89 -22.08 9.44
CA HIS A 6 22.30 -21.69 9.61
C HIS A 6 22.69 -21.73 11.10
N PRO A 7 23.91 -22.19 11.46
CA PRO A 7 24.33 -22.32 12.86
C PRO A 7 24.31 -21.03 13.70
N THR A 8 24.30 -19.87 13.05
CA THR A 8 24.25 -18.55 13.71
C THR A 8 22.84 -17.97 13.81
N ALA A 9 21.82 -18.65 13.27
CA ALA A 9 20.44 -18.24 13.43
C ALA A 9 19.94 -18.58 14.84
N LEU A 10 19.22 -17.65 15.46
CA LEU A 10 18.56 -17.83 16.74
C LEU A 10 17.10 -18.15 16.50
N VAL A 11 16.67 -19.34 16.89
CA VAL A 11 15.28 -19.81 16.69
C VAL A 11 14.69 -20.19 18.04
N ALA A 12 13.59 -19.55 18.42
CA ALA A 12 12.85 -19.90 19.63
C ALA A 12 12.38 -21.35 19.60
N ALA A 13 12.36 -22.01 20.77
CA ALA A 13 12.00 -23.43 20.87
C ALA A 13 10.54 -23.71 20.47
N SER A 14 9.65 -22.71 20.60
CA SER A 14 8.24 -22.83 20.23
C SER A 14 7.96 -22.53 18.74
N ALA A 15 8.96 -22.13 17.96
CA ALA A 15 8.79 -21.87 16.54
C ALA A 15 8.52 -23.17 15.76
N VAL A 16 7.54 -23.13 14.85
CA VAL A 16 7.13 -24.27 14.04
C VAL A 16 7.61 -24.06 12.61
N LEU A 17 8.51 -24.94 12.15
CA LEU A 17 9.13 -24.86 10.83
C LEU A 17 8.74 -26.08 9.98
N ALA A 18 8.16 -25.84 8.82
CA ALA A 18 7.80 -26.88 7.86
C ALA A 18 9.03 -27.45 7.11
N GLU A 19 8.78 -28.44 6.23
CA GLU A 19 9.81 -29.00 5.36
C GLU A 19 10.36 -27.97 4.35
N GLY A 20 11.59 -28.17 3.92
CA GLY A 20 12.23 -27.31 2.91
C GLY A 20 12.48 -25.85 3.34
N VAL A 21 12.18 -25.47 4.58
CA VAL A 21 12.48 -24.14 5.11
C VAL A 21 13.99 -23.91 5.12
N HIS A 22 14.41 -22.73 4.65
CA HIS A 22 15.80 -22.30 4.63
C HIS A 22 15.97 -21.00 5.44
N ILE A 23 16.69 -21.06 6.55
CA ILE A 23 16.97 -19.91 7.43
C ILE A 23 18.45 -19.52 7.29
N GLY A 24 18.67 -18.32 6.78
CA GLY A 24 19.99 -17.72 6.59
C GLY A 24 20.73 -17.38 7.89
N PRO A 25 22.00 -16.96 7.78
CA PRO A 25 22.81 -16.58 8.93
C PRO A 25 22.22 -15.39 9.68
N TYR A 26 22.40 -15.38 11.00
CA TYR A 26 22.03 -14.27 11.89
C TYR A 26 20.53 -13.90 11.88
N CYS A 27 19.66 -14.76 11.35
CA CYS A 27 18.23 -14.60 11.54
C CYS A 27 17.84 -14.74 13.02
N VAL A 28 16.81 -14.02 13.44
CA VAL A 28 16.21 -14.14 14.77
C VAL A 28 14.73 -14.46 14.60
N ILE A 29 14.30 -15.61 15.11
CA ILE A 29 12.93 -16.11 15.00
C ILE A 29 12.32 -16.18 16.41
N GLY A 30 11.31 -15.36 16.65
CA GLY A 30 10.61 -15.24 17.93
C GLY A 30 9.72 -16.43 18.29
N GLU A 31 9.07 -16.32 19.43
CA GLU A 31 8.18 -17.35 19.98
C GLU A 31 6.93 -17.52 19.12
N GLN A 32 6.42 -18.75 19.02
CA GLN A 32 5.18 -19.09 18.33
C GLN A 32 5.14 -18.70 16.85
N VAL A 33 6.30 -18.42 16.24
CA VAL A 33 6.40 -18.16 14.80
C VAL A 33 6.11 -19.44 14.01
N LYS A 34 5.39 -19.32 12.91
CA LYS A 34 5.10 -20.42 11.99
C LYS A 34 5.68 -20.11 10.61
N ILE A 35 6.44 -21.04 10.05
CA ILE A 35 7.05 -20.91 8.72
C ILE A 35 6.65 -22.10 7.85
N GLY A 36 5.92 -21.80 6.77
CA GLY A 36 5.40 -22.76 5.79
C GLY A 36 6.46 -23.37 4.88
N GLU A 37 6.04 -24.33 4.06
CA GLU A 37 6.93 -25.19 3.26
C GLU A 37 7.72 -24.39 2.22
N GLY A 38 9.02 -24.68 2.10
CA GLY A 38 9.87 -24.09 1.06
C GLY A 38 10.07 -22.57 1.19
N THR A 39 9.79 -22.01 2.37
CA THR A 39 10.02 -20.60 2.66
C THR A 39 11.50 -20.32 2.92
N GLU A 40 11.99 -19.22 2.36
CA GLU A 40 13.40 -18.83 2.35
C GLU A 40 13.58 -17.48 3.06
N LEU A 41 14.44 -17.47 4.08
CA LEU A 41 14.90 -16.28 4.77
C LEU A 41 16.37 -16.04 4.44
N ALA A 42 16.69 -14.87 3.91
CA ALA A 42 18.07 -14.45 3.68
C ALA A 42 18.78 -14.07 5.00
N VAL A 43 19.90 -13.35 4.93
CA VAL A 43 20.69 -12.99 6.12
C VAL A 43 19.96 -11.98 7.00
N GLY A 44 20.04 -12.17 8.32
CA GLY A 44 19.69 -11.14 9.29
C GLY A 44 18.21 -10.77 9.37
N CYS A 45 17.31 -11.60 8.82
CA CYS A 45 15.87 -11.39 8.99
C CYS A 45 15.47 -11.50 10.47
N VAL A 46 14.55 -10.65 10.91
CA VAL A 46 14.00 -10.69 12.28
C VAL A 46 12.50 -10.91 12.20
N LEU A 47 12.03 -12.05 12.70
CA LEU A 47 10.61 -12.34 12.85
C LEU A 47 10.24 -12.25 14.33
N ALA A 48 9.39 -11.29 14.68
CA ALA A 48 8.87 -11.17 16.04
C ALA A 48 7.84 -12.25 16.35
N ASP A 49 7.42 -12.32 17.62
CA ASP A 49 6.54 -13.37 18.12
C ASP A 49 5.22 -13.49 17.34
N GLY A 50 4.77 -14.72 17.14
CA GLY A 50 3.50 -15.04 16.49
C GLY A 50 3.41 -14.68 15.01
N VAL A 51 4.52 -14.31 14.35
CA VAL A 51 4.54 -14.12 12.89
C VAL A 51 4.18 -15.43 12.18
N GLU A 52 3.37 -15.34 11.13
CA GLU A 52 3.00 -16.49 10.31
C GLU A 52 3.37 -16.24 8.84
N LEU A 53 4.27 -17.08 8.33
CA LEU A 53 4.65 -17.11 6.93
C LEU A 53 4.06 -18.37 6.31
N ALA A 54 3.22 -18.22 5.28
CA ALA A 54 2.73 -19.33 4.50
C ALA A 54 3.85 -19.95 3.62
N ASP A 55 3.47 -20.88 2.74
CA ASP A 55 4.42 -21.61 1.90
C ASP A 55 5.10 -20.71 0.86
N ARG A 56 6.35 -21.04 0.53
CA ARG A 56 7.13 -20.42 -0.55
C ARG A 56 7.24 -18.90 -0.43
N VAL A 57 7.22 -18.37 0.80
CA VAL A 57 7.53 -16.97 1.06
C VAL A 57 9.04 -16.76 0.92
N LYS A 58 9.45 -15.61 0.38
CA LYS A 58 10.85 -15.24 0.23
C LYS A 58 11.12 -13.89 0.87
N LEU A 59 11.95 -13.89 1.92
CA LEU A 59 12.39 -12.67 2.58
C LEU A 59 13.84 -12.38 2.21
N GLY A 60 14.06 -11.18 1.68
CA GLY A 60 15.37 -10.59 1.44
C GLY A 60 16.13 -10.31 2.74
N SER A 61 17.33 -9.78 2.58
CA SER A 61 18.27 -9.54 3.68
C SER A 61 17.74 -8.45 4.60
N TYR A 62 17.89 -8.64 5.91
CA TYR A 62 17.55 -7.65 6.93
C TYR A 62 16.09 -7.20 6.91
N VAL A 63 15.18 -8.06 6.45
CA VAL A 63 13.73 -7.85 6.59
C VAL A 63 13.33 -7.97 8.06
N VAL A 64 12.53 -7.03 8.54
CA VAL A 64 11.97 -7.04 9.90
C VAL A 64 10.47 -7.23 9.81
N VAL A 65 9.96 -8.26 10.47
CA VAL A 65 8.53 -8.58 10.52
C VAL A 65 8.06 -8.50 11.97
N HIS A 66 7.16 -7.57 12.24
CA HIS A 66 6.63 -7.32 13.58
C HIS A 66 5.53 -8.32 13.98
N ALA A 67 5.27 -8.39 15.29
CA ALA A 67 4.51 -9.45 15.93
C ALA A 67 3.14 -9.70 15.29
N GLY A 68 2.77 -10.98 15.16
CA GLY A 68 1.48 -11.41 14.61
C GLY A 68 1.27 -11.18 13.11
N THR A 69 2.21 -10.55 12.40
CA THR A 69 2.08 -10.25 10.96
C THR A 69 1.97 -11.54 10.15
N GLN A 70 1.09 -11.53 9.15
CA GLN A 70 0.76 -12.70 8.33
C GLN A 70 1.09 -12.47 6.86
N LEU A 71 1.86 -13.38 6.26
CA LEU A 71 2.22 -13.35 4.84
C LEU A 71 1.65 -14.57 4.12
N GLY A 72 0.83 -14.33 3.10
CA GLY A 72 0.25 -15.35 2.23
C GLY A 72 1.29 -16.05 1.36
N ALA A 73 0.89 -17.19 0.78
CA ALA A 73 1.81 -18.06 0.05
C ALA A 73 2.43 -17.36 -1.17
N GLY A 74 3.70 -17.63 -1.44
CA GLY A 74 4.39 -17.06 -2.60
C GLY A 74 4.73 -15.57 -2.50
N CYS A 75 4.59 -14.95 -1.33
CA CYS A 75 4.99 -13.54 -1.16
C CYS A 75 6.50 -13.37 -1.33
N PHE A 76 6.91 -12.27 -1.96
CA PHE A 76 8.29 -11.82 -2.03
C PHE A 76 8.43 -10.49 -1.28
N VAL A 77 9.48 -10.38 -0.46
CA VAL A 77 9.80 -9.18 0.31
C VAL A 77 11.25 -8.82 0.09
N GLY A 78 11.52 -7.64 -0.48
CA GLY A 78 12.86 -7.14 -0.76
C GLY A 78 13.62 -6.71 0.49
N ASP A 79 14.94 -6.56 0.32
CA ASP A 79 15.89 -6.26 1.39
C ASP A 79 15.49 -5.02 2.20
N HIS A 80 15.81 -5.03 3.50
CA HIS A 80 15.61 -3.92 4.43
C HIS A 80 14.16 -3.46 4.63
N THR A 81 13.18 -4.25 4.18
CA THR A 81 11.75 -3.94 4.36
C THR A 81 11.30 -4.16 5.80
N THR A 82 10.41 -3.29 6.29
CA THR A 82 9.77 -3.41 7.60
C THR A 82 8.27 -3.67 7.44
N LEU A 83 7.78 -4.75 8.03
CA LEU A 83 6.38 -5.19 7.95
C LEU A 83 5.72 -5.20 9.33
N GLY A 84 4.49 -4.70 9.42
CA GLY A 84 3.65 -4.75 10.63
C GLY A 84 4.04 -3.76 11.72
N LYS A 85 4.77 -2.69 11.38
CA LYS A 85 5.21 -1.70 12.35
C LYS A 85 4.00 -1.00 12.99
N ALA A 86 4.00 -0.88 14.31
CA ALA A 86 3.02 -0.04 15.00
C ALA A 86 3.33 1.46 14.81
N PRO A 87 2.31 2.31 14.60
CA PRO A 87 2.51 3.75 14.49
C PRO A 87 2.96 4.34 15.83
N ARG A 88 3.84 5.34 15.75
CA ARG A 88 4.26 6.14 16.91
C ARG A 88 3.98 7.60 16.63
N ALA A 89 3.13 8.22 17.45
CA ALA A 89 2.90 9.66 17.38
C ALA A 89 4.12 10.42 17.93
N ALA A 90 4.45 11.54 17.29
CA ALA A 90 5.31 12.54 17.91
C ALA A 90 4.59 13.18 19.11
N LEU A 91 5.36 13.61 20.13
CA LEU A 91 4.81 14.26 21.32
C LEU A 91 3.99 15.54 21.00
N THR A 92 4.31 16.19 19.89
CA THR A 92 3.63 17.39 19.39
C THR A 92 2.51 17.09 18.39
N SER A 93 2.28 15.82 18.06
CA SER A 93 1.25 15.42 17.10
C SER A 93 -0.13 15.63 17.70
N THR A 94 -1.01 16.25 16.92
CA THR A 94 -2.44 16.30 17.25
C THR A 94 -3.19 15.06 16.79
N VAL A 95 -2.57 14.23 15.94
CA VAL A 95 -3.13 12.96 15.47
C VAL A 95 -2.89 11.91 16.55
N LYS A 96 -3.98 11.34 17.07
CA LYS A 96 -3.92 10.24 18.03
C LYS A 96 -3.62 8.94 17.27
N THR A 97 -2.64 8.19 17.73
CA THR A 97 -2.44 6.81 17.29
C THR A 97 -3.60 5.96 17.76
N GLN A 98 -4.08 5.08 16.88
CA GLN A 98 -5.05 4.06 17.26
C GLN A 98 -4.34 3.03 18.17
N PRO A 99 -4.84 2.79 19.41
CA PRO A 99 -4.37 1.68 20.22
C PRO A 99 -4.79 0.37 19.55
N ASP A 100 -4.00 -0.69 19.77
CA ASP A 100 -4.38 -2.08 19.49
C ASP A 100 -4.82 -2.38 18.04
N LEU A 101 -4.01 -1.94 17.07
CA LEU A 101 -4.22 -2.31 15.67
C LEU A 101 -4.05 -3.82 15.48
N PRO A 102 -4.89 -4.47 14.65
CA PRO A 102 -4.66 -5.86 14.29
C PRO A 102 -3.35 -5.99 13.51
N PRO A 103 -2.74 -7.18 13.43
CA PRO A 103 -1.53 -7.36 12.65
C PRO A 103 -1.72 -7.06 11.16
N LEU A 104 -0.61 -6.75 10.47
CA LEU A 104 -0.58 -6.63 9.02
C LEU A 104 -0.89 -7.98 8.37
N GLN A 105 -1.72 -7.97 7.32
CA GLN A 105 -2.09 -9.16 6.55
C GLN A 105 -1.79 -8.96 5.06
N LEU A 106 -1.01 -9.86 4.49
CA LEU A 106 -0.71 -9.94 3.06
C LEU A 106 -1.38 -11.17 2.46
N GLY A 107 -2.19 -10.98 1.43
CA GLY A 107 -2.69 -12.05 0.58
C GLY A 107 -1.56 -12.75 -0.20
N PRO A 108 -1.84 -13.89 -0.84
CA PRO A 108 -0.86 -14.64 -1.61
C PRO A 108 -0.28 -13.82 -2.78
N ASN A 109 0.95 -14.17 -3.15
CA ASN A 109 1.68 -13.61 -4.29
C ASN A 109 1.90 -12.08 -4.24
N CYS A 110 1.81 -11.45 -3.06
CA CYS A 110 2.20 -10.05 -2.92
C CYS A 110 3.71 -9.88 -3.15
N THR A 111 4.10 -8.77 -3.78
CA THR A 111 5.50 -8.39 -3.97
C THR A 111 5.75 -7.06 -3.29
N ILE A 112 6.63 -7.05 -2.29
CA ILE A 112 7.04 -5.85 -1.56
C ILE A 112 8.49 -5.55 -1.89
N GLY A 113 8.76 -4.37 -2.42
CA GLY A 113 10.08 -3.90 -2.84
C GLY A 113 10.97 -3.54 -1.65
N CYS A 114 12.22 -3.19 -1.95
CA CYS A 114 13.25 -2.94 -0.95
C CYS A 114 12.97 -1.69 -0.11
N SER A 115 13.30 -1.76 1.18
CA SER A 115 13.17 -0.65 2.13
C SER A 115 11.76 -0.06 2.23
N ALA A 116 10.72 -0.83 1.88
CA ALA A 116 9.34 -0.42 2.09
C ALA A 116 8.97 -0.50 3.58
N VAL A 117 7.96 0.26 4.00
CA VAL A 117 7.44 0.22 5.37
C VAL A 117 5.93 0.07 5.35
N LEU A 118 5.44 -1.09 5.82
CA LEU A 118 4.02 -1.39 5.93
C LEU A 118 3.62 -1.48 7.41
N TYR A 119 2.54 -0.80 7.77
CA TYR A 119 2.10 -0.68 9.15
C TYR A 119 1.11 -1.78 9.54
N ALA A 120 1.00 -2.03 10.85
CA ALA A 120 -0.08 -2.83 11.42
C ALA A 120 -1.46 -2.22 11.09
N GLY A 121 -2.50 -3.04 11.10
CA GLY A 121 -3.87 -2.64 10.79
C GLY A 121 -4.20 -2.61 9.30
N THR A 122 -3.22 -2.85 8.44
CA THR A 122 -3.39 -2.84 6.99
C THR A 122 -3.61 -4.23 6.43
N VAL A 123 -4.45 -4.33 5.40
CA VAL A 123 -4.74 -5.57 4.67
C VAL A 123 -4.46 -5.35 3.19
N LEU A 124 -3.59 -6.20 2.63
CA LEU A 124 -3.33 -6.31 1.20
C LEU A 124 -3.97 -7.59 0.70
N ALA A 125 -4.81 -7.51 -0.32
CA ALA A 125 -5.35 -8.68 -1.02
C ALA A 125 -4.30 -9.29 -1.97
N ASP A 126 -4.73 -10.26 -2.77
CA ASP A 126 -3.86 -11.07 -3.62
C ASP A 126 -3.10 -10.25 -4.67
N ALA A 127 -1.85 -10.65 -4.91
CA ALA A 127 -1.01 -10.12 -5.99
C ALA A 127 -0.84 -8.59 -5.97
N VAL A 128 -0.88 -7.96 -4.80
CA VAL A 128 -0.54 -6.54 -4.65
C VAL A 128 0.97 -6.34 -4.83
N PHE A 129 1.33 -5.30 -5.57
CA PHE A 129 2.72 -4.86 -5.73
C PHE A 129 2.95 -3.55 -4.97
N VAL A 130 3.98 -3.51 -4.14
CA VAL A 130 4.44 -2.31 -3.44
C VAL A 130 5.89 -2.08 -3.81
N GLY A 131 6.19 -0.96 -4.46
CA GLY A 131 7.53 -0.64 -4.95
C GLY A 131 8.50 -0.20 -3.85
N ASP A 132 9.78 -0.15 -4.21
CA ASP A 132 10.86 0.21 -3.29
C ASP A 132 10.61 1.54 -2.57
N ARG A 133 10.90 1.58 -1.27
CA ARG A 133 10.76 2.75 -0.40
C ARG A 133 9.34 3.31 -0.27
N ALA A 134 8.32 2.59 -0.75
CA ALA A 134 6.94 2.98 -0.52
C ALA A 134 6.57 2.80 0.95
N VAL A 135 5.63 3.63 1.41
CA VAL A 135 5.10 3.57 2.78
C VAL A 135 3.60 3.37 2.73
N ILE A 136 3.09 2.36 3.42
CA ILE A 136 1.66 2.15 3.59
C ILE A 136 1.36 2.18 5.08
N ARG A 137 0.66 3.22 5.50
CA ARG A 137 0.28 3.49 6.89
C ARG A 137 -0.86 2.57 7.34
N GLU A 138 -1.17 2.66 8.63
CA GLU A 138 -2.14 1.82 9.31
C GLU A 138 -3.58 1.96 8.78
N GLY A 139 -4.39 0.91 8.96
CA GLY A 139 -5.82 0.95 8.64
C GLY A 139 -6.15 0.97 7.14
N CYS A 140 -5.16 0.69 6.28
CA CYS A 140 -5.40 0.70 4.83
C CYS A 140 -5.97 -0.65 4.34
N THR A 141 -6.74 -0.61 3.25
CA THR A 141 -7.18 -1.82 2.54
C THR A 141 -6.90 -1.68 1.06
N LEU A 142 -6.09 -2.58 0.50
CA LEU A 142 -5.79 -2.64 -0.93
C LEU A 142 -6.37 -3.93 -1.50
N ALA A 143 -7.22 -3.81 -2.50
CA ALA A 143 -7.81 -4.94 -3.21
C ALA A 143 -6.80 -5.61 -4.17
N GLU A 144 -7.25 -6.66 -4.87
CA GLU A 144 -6.36 -7.48 -5.70
C GLU A 144 -5.64 -6.67 -6.78
N LYS A 145 -4.38 -7.02 -7.03
CA LYS A 145 -3.57 -6.46 -8.14
C LYS A 145 -3.46 -4.94 -8.14
N VAL A 146 -3.53 -4.33 -6.96
CA VAL A 146 -3.14 -2.93 -6.78
C VAL A 146 -1.63 -2.80 -6.96
N VAL A 147 -1.20 -1.73 -7.60
CA VAL A 147 0.22 -1.34 -7.72
C VAL A 147 0.43 -0.03 -6.98
N VAL A 148 1.34 -0.02 -6.02
CA VAL A 148 1.86 1.19 -5.37
C VAL A 148 3.30 1.37 -5.80
N GLY A 149 3.56 2.46 -6.54
CA GLY A 149 4.88 2.76 -7.10
C GLY A 149 5.92 3.12 -6.05
N SER A 150 7.18 3.09 -6.46
CA SER A 150 8.32 3.34 -5.57
C SER A 150 8.29 4.73 -4.96
N GLY A 151 8.61 4.83 -3.67
CA GLY A 151 8.64 6.08 -2.92
C GLY A 151 7.27 6.77 -2.78
N SER A 152 6.18 6.11 -3.16
CA SER A 152 4.82 6.61 -2.92
C SER A 152 4.42 6.36 -1.47
N THR A 153 3.59 7.25 -0.93
CA THR A 153 3.04 7.11 0.42
C THR A 153 1.54 6.97 0.34
N VAL A 154 1.00 5.94 0.99
CA VAL A 154 -0.42 5.78 1.29
C VAL A 154 -0.61 6.01 2.78
N GLU A 155 -1.24 7.13 3.12
CA GLU A 155 -1.54 7.49 4.51
C GLU A 155 -2.74 6.70 5.05
N ASN A 156 -2.90 6.78 6.37
CA ASN A 156 -3.77 5.90 7.15
C ASN A 156 -5.24 5.93 6.71
N ASP A 157 -5.94 4.85 7.03
CA ASP A 157 -7.39 4.70 6.84
C ASP A 157 -7.83 4.95 5.38
N THR A 158 -7.01 4.52 4.41
CA THR A 158 -7.27 4.66 2.96
C THR A 158 -7.68 3.34 2.33
N LYS A 159 -8.67 3.38 1.43
CA LYS A 159 -9.17 2.21 0.68
C LYS A 159 -8.83 2.34 -0.80
N ILE A 160 -8.30 1.27 -1.39
CA ILE A 160 -7.90 1.22 -2.81
C ILE A 160 -8.50 -0.03 -3.48
N GLY A 161 -9.29 0.21 -4.52
CA GLY A 161 -9.98 -0.80 -5.32
C GLY A 161 -9.06 -1.58 -6.24
N ALA A 162 -9.60 -2.65 -6.83
CA ALA A 162 -8.84 -3.65 -7.57
C ALA A 162 -8.28 -3.09 -8.88
N TYR A 163 -7.12 -3.60 -9.31
CA TYR A 163 -6.44 -3.19 -10.55
C TYR A 163 -6.08 -1.69 -10.62
N THR A 164 -6.08 -0.99 -9.48
CA THR A 164 -5.67 0.41 -9.41
C THR A 164 -4.15 0.54 -9.40
N LYS A 165 -3.63 1.47 -10.19
CA LYS A 165 -2.19 1.72 -10.34
C LYS A 165 -1.85 3.11 -9.83
N ILE A 166 -1.07 3.19 -8.76
CA ILE A 166 -0.50 4.41 -8.21
C ILE A 166 0.97 4.43 -8.60
N GLN A 167 1.40 5.40 -9.38
CA GLN A 167 2.77 5.51 -9.86
C GLN A 167 3.68 6.19 -8.82
N SER A 168 4.99 6.11 -9.08
CA SER A 168 6.06 6.49 -8.15
C SER A 168 5.99 7.93 -7.66
N GLY A 169 6.36 8.12 -6.39
CA GLY A 169 6.46 9.43 -5.74
C GLY A 169 5.13 10.13 -5.47
N SER A 170 4.00 9.44 -5.63
CA SER A 170 2.68 10.00 -5.34
C SER A 170 2.39 10.01 -3.84
N TYR A 171 1.78 11.08 -3.36
CA TYR A 171 1.33 11.22 -1.98
C TYR A 171 -0.19 11.07 -1.90
N ILE A 172 -0.64 9.92 -1.39
CA ILE A 172 -2.03 9.58 -1.13
C ILE A 172 -2.32 9.86 0.33
N THR A 173 -3.10 10.91 0.59
CA THR A 173 -3.41 11.41 1.92
C THR A 173 -4.40 10.51 2.65
N ALA A 174 -4.54 10.69 3.97
CA ALA A 174 -5.39 9.84 4.79
C ALA A 174 -6.88 10.00 4.43
N TYR A 175 -7.65 8.95 4.69
CA TYR A 175 -9.11 8.92 4.51
C TYR A 175 -9.57 8.99 3.06
N MET A 176 -8.74 8.56 2.11
CA MET A 176 -9.13 8.49 0.71
C MET A 176 -9.92 7.22 0.39
N GLU A 177 -10.84 7.36 -0.56
CA GLU A 177 -11.53 6.23 -1.19
C GLU A 177 -11.19 6.25 -2.67
N ILE A 178 -10.41 5.27 -3.11
CA ILE A 178 -9.99 5.10 -4.51
C ILE A 178 -10.63 3.82 -5.01
N GLU A 179 -11.52 3.93 -6.00
CA GLU A 179 -12.24 2.79 -6.56
C GLU A 179 -11.37 1.98 -7.54
N ASP A 180 -11.98 0.96 -8.15
CA ASP A 180 -11.29 0.02 -9.05
C ASP A 180 -10.76 0.71 -10.32
N ARG A 181 -9.66 0.17 -10.85
CA ARG A 181 -9.09 0.55 -12.16
C ARG A 181 -8.77 2.03 -12.29
N VAL A 182 -8.49 2.69 -11.17
CA VAL A 182 -7.99 4.06 -11.16
C VAL A 182 -6.52 4.05 -11.58
N PHE A 183 -6.10 5.08 -12.31
CA PHE A 183 -4.70 5.32 -12.60
C PHE A 183 -4.26 6.66 -12.01
N ILE A 184 -3.29 6.64 -11.10
CA ILE A 184 -2.67 7.83 -10.53
C ILE A 184 -1.23 7.90 -11.04
N ALA A 185 -0.96 8.85 -11.93
CA ALA A 185 0.35 9.05 -12.54
C ALA A 185 1.41 9.54 -11.53
N PRO A 186 2.70 9.60 -11.91
CA PRO A 186 3.77 9.92 -10.97
C PRO A 186 3.61 11.30 -10.31
N MET A 187 4.10 11.42 -9.08
CA MET A 187 4.21 12.69 -8.34
C MET A 187 2.87 13.41 -8.12
N VAL A 188 1.74 12.69 -8.17
CA VAL A 188 0.43 13.27 -7.82
C VAL A 188 0.41 13.54 -6.31
N THR A 189 -0.08 14.72 -5.93
CA THR A 189 -0.23 15.11 -4.53
C THR A 189 -1.70 15.27 -4.19
N THR A 190 -2.16 14.53 -3.18
CA THR A 190 -3.49 14.69 -2.60
C THR A 190 -3.38 15.32 -1.21
N THR A 191 -4.41 16.02 -0.76
CA THR A 191 -4.44 16.70 0.54
C THR A 191 -5.77 16.48 1.21
N ASN A 192 -5.84 16.54 2.54
CA ASN A 192 -7.07 16.26 3.30
C ASN A 192 -7.45 17.32 4.34
N ASP A 193 -6.69 18.41 4.54
CA ASP A 193 -7.07 19.51 5.45
C ASP A 193 -7.20 20.83 4.68
N ASN A 194 -8.45 21.25 4.45
CA ASN A 194 -8.76 22.50 3.74
C ASN A 194 -8.85 23.71 4.69
N TYR A 195 -8.97 23.46 6.00
CA TYR A 195 -9.16 24.54 6.97
C TYR A 195 -7.81 25.12 7.38
N MET A 196 -6.74 24.30 7.47
CA MET A 196 -5.35 24.64 7.88
C MET A 196 -5.25 25.63 9.06
N GLY A 197 -6.32 25.77 9.82
CA GLY A 197 -6.44 26.74 10.89
C GLY A 197 -5.81 26.20 12.16
N ARG A 198 -5.44 27.11 13.07
CA ARG A 198 -4.88 26.75 14.38
C ARG A 198 -5.93 26.40 15.43
N THR A 199 -7.20 26.22 15.03
CA THR A 199 -8.32 25.96 15.94
C THR A 199 -8.79 24.51 15.85
N ALA A 200 -9.44 24.02 16.92
CA ALA A 200 -9.99 22.67 16.98
C ALA A 200 -11.06 22.37 15.91
N LYS A 201 -11.63 23.39 15.26
CA LYS A 201 -12.61 23.20 14.17
C LYS A 201 -12.01 22.46 12.98
N ARG A 202 -10.68 22.54 12.76
CA ARG A 202 -9.99 21.91 11.63
C ARG A 202 -10.25 20.42 11.53
N PHE A 203 -10.30 19.72 12.67
CA PHE A 203 -10.44 18.26 12.71
C PHE A 203 -11.78 17.78 12.15
N LYS A 204 -12.81 18.64 12.11
CA LYS A 204 -14.12 18.29 11.53
C LYS A 204 -14.14 18.32 10.00
N TYR A 205 -13.15 18.96 9.38
CA TYR A 205 -13.09 19.17 7.93
C TYR A 205 -11.99 18.34 7.27
N ILE A 206 -11.34 17.45 8.03
CA ILE A 206 -10.35 16.54 7.46
C ILE A 206 -11.08 15.49 6.63
N LYS A 207 -10.87 15.49 5.32
CA LYS A 207 -11.53 14.58 4.38
C LYS A 207 -10.61 14.28 3.21
N GLY A 208 -10.33 13.01 2.96
CA GLY A 208 -9.62 12.56 1.77
C GLY A 208 -10.49 12.72 0.52
N ALA A 209 -9.86 12.78 -0.65
CA ALA A 209 -10.57 12.77 -1.92
C ALA A 209 -11.18 11.39 -2.22
N THR A 210 -12.27 11.40 -2.98
CA THR A 210 -12.87 10.19 -3.57
C THR A 210 -12.52 10.15 -5.04
N ILE A 211 -11.90 9.07 -5.50
CA ILE A 211 -11.56 8.87 -6.92
C ILE A 211 -12.38 7.68 -7.42
N ARG A 212 -13.34 7.97 -8.27
CA ARG A 212 -14.29 6.99 -8.81
C ARG A 212 -13.63 6.09 -9.86
N ARG A 213 -14.30 4.96 -10.11
CA ARG A 213 -13.85 3.89 -10.98
C ARG A 213 -13.36 4.41 -12.34
N GLY A 214 -12.23 3.89 -12.80
CA GLY A 214 -11.67 4.22 -14.12
C GLY A 214 -11.12 5.63 -14.27
N ALA A 215 -11.21 6.49 -13.25
CA ALA A 215 -10.64 7.82 -13.33
C ALA A 215 -9.11 7.78 -13.44
N ARG A 216 -8.56 8.76 -14.15
CA ARG A 216 -7.13 8.88 -14.47
C ARG A 216 -6.63 10.23 -13.99
N ILE A 217 -5.61 10.23 -13.14
CA ILE A 217 -4.99 11.44 -12.60
C ILE A 217 -3.61 11.61 -13.23
N GLY A 218 -3.44 12.68 -14.01
CA GLY A 218 -2.20 12.99 -14.72
C GLY A 218 -1.06 13.40 -13.80
N GLY A 219 0.17 13.22 -14.28
CA GLY A 219 1.37 13.38 -13.46
C GLY A 219 1.50 14.76 -12.86
N GLY A 220 1.92 14.84 -11.60
CA GLY A 220 2.09 16.11 -10.88
C GLY A 220 0.79 16.88 -10.61
N ALA A 221 -0.40 16.29 -10.84
CA ALA A 221 -1.65 16.93 -10.47
C ALA A 221 -1.80 17.04 -8.94
N ILE A 222 -2.54 18.05 -8.50
CA ILE A 222 -2.82 18.33 -7.10
C ILE A 222 -4.33 18.24 -6.87
N LEU A 223 -4.74 17.39 -5.93
CA LEU A 223 -6.14 17.25 -5.52
C LEU A 223 -6.34 17.88 -4.15
N LEU A 224 -7.25 18.84 -4.08
CA LEU A 224 -7.64 19.47 -2.82
C LEU A 224 -8.49 18.53 -1.95
N PRO A 225 -8.60 18.82 -0.64
CA PRO A 225 -9.35 18.02 0.31
C PRO A 225 -10.81 17.80 -0.07
N GLY A 226 -11.25 16.55 0.07
CA GLY A 226 -12.65 16.16 -0.02
C GLY A 226 -13.28 16.18 -1.41
N VAL A 227 -12.52 16.52 -2.47
CA VAL A 227 -13.00 16.55 -3.85
C VAL A 227 -13.34 15.15 -4.35
N GLU A 228 -14.33 15.07 -5.23
CA GLU A 228 -14.69 13.86 -5.97
C GLU A 228 -14.23 13.95 -7.43
N VAL A 229 -13.36 13.02 -7.83
CA VAL A 229 -13.04 12.78 -9.24
C VAL A 229 -13.98 11.71 -9.76
N ALA A 230 -14.90 12.09 -10.65
CA ALA A 230 -15.98 11.24 -11.12
C ALA A 230 -15.50 10.12 -12.05
N GLU A 231 -16.39 9.15 -12.30
CA GLU A 231 -16.10 7.95 -13.09
C GLU A 231 -15.49 8.31 -14.44
N GLU A 232 -14.41 7.60 -14.81
CA GLU A 232 -13.70 7.75 -16.10
C GLU A 232 -13.14 9.14 -16.41
N THR A 233 -13.19 10.08 -15.46
CA THR A 233 -12.63 11.43 -15.62
C THR A 233 -11.12 11.37 -15.80
N PHE A 234 -10.61 12.17 -16.74
CA PHE A 234 -9.18 12.35 -16.95
C PHE A 234 -8.74 13.74 -16.46
N VAL A 235 -7.99 13.77 -15.36
CA VAL A 235 -7.31 14.98 -14.87
C VAL A 235 -5.98 15.11 -15.61
N ALA A 236 -5.78 16.21 -16.34
CA ALA A 236 -4.54 16.46 -17.06
C ALA A 236 -3.34 16.63 -16.11
N ALA A 237 -2.13 16.37 -16.63
CA ALA A 237 -0.90 16.57 -15.88
C ALA A 237 -0.78 18.01 -15.35
N GLY A 238 -0.28 18.15 -14.13
CA GLY A 238 -0.09 19.43 -13.45
C GLY A 238 -1.36 20.20 -13.09
N ALA A 239 -2.56 19.62 -13.26
CA ALA A 239 -3.81 20.30 -12.95
C ALA A 239 -4.05 20.43 -11.44
N LEU A 240 -4.66 21.53 -10.99
CA LEU A 240 -5.12 21.72 -9.62
C LEU A 240 -6.63 21.50 -9.53
N VAL A 241 -7.04 20.36 -9.00
CA VAL A 241 -8.45 20.01 -8.81
C VAL A 241 -8.95 20.63 -7.51
N THR A 242 -9.76 21.68 -7.64
CA THR A 242 -10.31 22.44 -6.51
C THR A 242 -11.77 22.16 -6.20
N LYS A 243 -12.45 21.41 -7.08
CA LYS A 243 -13.88 21.09 -7.00
C LYS A 243 -14.11 19.71 -7.62
N ASP A 244 -15.27 19.14 -7.31
CA ASP A 244 -15.73 17.91 -7.93
C ASP A 244 -15.81 18.04 -9.45
N THR A 245 -15.58 16.93 -10.14
CA THR A 245 -15.55 16.87 -11.61
C THR A 245 -16.80 16.20 -12.16
N GLY A 246 -17.23 16.53 -13.39
CA GLY A 246 -18.20 15.73 -14.11
C GLY A 246 -17.59 14.41 -14.62
N ALA A 247 -18.40 13.35 -14.69
CA ALA A 247 -17.97 12.04 -15.19
C ALA A 247 -17.55 12.10 -16.67
N ARG A 248 -16.56 11.29 -17.05
CA ARG A 248 -16.04 11.19 -18.44
C ARG A 248 -15.58 12.53 -19.00
N LYS A 249 -15.15 13.47 -18.15
CA LYS A 249 -14.60 14.75 -18.56
C LYS A 249 -13.08 14.72 -18.56
N VAL A 250 -12.47 15.46 -19.48
CA VAL A 250 -11.09 15.89 -19.35
C VAL A 250 -11.08 17.22 -18.61
N VAL A 251 -10.42 17.27 -17.46
CA VAL A 251 -10.23 18.50 -16.68
C VAL A 251 -8.76 18.92 -16.71
N LYS A 252 -8.49 20.22 -16.87
CA LYS A 252 -7.11 20.73 -16.98
C LYS A 252 -6.96 22.16 -16.47
N GLY A 253 -5.73 22.53 -16.11
CA GLY A 253 -5.37 23.89 -15.69
C GLY A 253 -5.21 24.06 -14.18
N PHE A 254 -4.88 25.27 -13.77
CA PHE A 254 -4.62 25.65 -12.39
C PHE A 254 -5.36 26.98 -12.09
N PRO A 255 -6.60 26.95 -11.56
CA PRO A 255 -7.39 25.77 -11.19
C PRO A 255 -7.93 24.99 -12.40
N ALA A 256 -8.20 23.71 -12.20
CA ALA A 256 -8.71 22.81 -13.22
C ALA A 256 -10.14 23.18 -13.63
N LYS A 257 -10.41 23.13 -14.93
CA LYS A 257 -11.74 23.29 -15.52
C LYS A 257 -12.01 22.18 -16.53
N GLU A 258 -13.27 21.82 -16.70
CA GLU A 258 -13.69 20.93 -17.76
C GLU A 258 -13.29 21.50 -19.13
N SER A 259 -12.72 20.64 -19.97
CA SER A 259 -12.23 21.02 -21.30
C SER A 259 -13.02 20.35 -22.42
N ARG A 260 -13.27 19.05 -22.31
CA ARG A 260 -13.94 18.22 -23.32
C ARG A 260 -14.36 16.89 -22.69
N ASP A 261 -15.13 16.11 -23.42
CA ASP A 261 -15.37 14.71 -23.07
C ASP A 261 -14.13 13.85 -23.32
N VAL A 262 -13.99 12.82 -22.51
CA VAL A 262 -13.07 11.70 -22.75
C VAL A 262 -13.56 10.97 -24.00
N PRO A 263 -12.68 10.65 -24.97
CA PRO A 263 -13.06 9.92 -26.17
C PRO A 263 -13.61 8.54 -25.81
N GLU A 264 -14.62 8.06 -26.55
CA GLU A 264 -15.28 6.79 -26.25
C GLU A 264 -14.31 5.59 -26.26
N ASP A 265 -13.31 5.63 -27.15
CA ASP A 265 -12.26 4.62 -27.31
C ASP A 265 -11.28 4.54 -26.13
N GLU A 266 -11.32 5.52 -25.22
CA GLU A 266 -10.51 5.53 -23.99
C GLU A 266 -11.25 5.03 -22.74
N LEU A 267 -12.56 4.74 -22.81
CA LEU A 267 -13.37 4.32 -21.66
C LEU A 267 -13.21 2.81 -21.37
N LEU A 268 -13.27 2.39 -20.10
CA LEU A 268 -13.10 0.97 -19.72
C LEU A 268 -14.09 0.01 -20.38
N ASN A 269 -15.26 0.49 -20.79
CA ASN A 269 -16.36 -0.33 -21.29
C ASN A 269 -16.04 -1.02 -22.63
N LEU A 270 -14.94 -0.65 -23.31
CA LEU A 270 -14.48 -1.32 -24.53
C LEU A 270 -13.56 -2.52 -24.27
N PHE A 271 -13.03 -2.67 -23.05
CA PHE A 271 -12.22 -3.82 -22.67
C PHE A 271 -13.05 -4.84 -21.88
N THR A 272 -14.05 -5.42 -22.52
CA THR A 272 -14.77 -6.58 -21.97
C THR A 272 -13.96 -7.86 -22.22
N ARG A 273 -13.45 -8.46 -21.13
CA ARG A 273 -12.97 -9.85 -21.00
C ARG A 273 -12.15 -10.41 -22.18
N GLY A 274 -10.83 -10.21 -22.15
CA GLY A 274 -9.91 -11.09 -22.90
C GLY A 274 -8.61 -10.45 -23.32
N GLU A 275 -8.61 -9.14 -23.54
CA GLU A 275 -7.42 -8.45 -24.02
C GLU A 275 -6.61 -7.91 -22.85
N ARG A 276 -5.68 -8.74 -22.39
CA ARG A 276 -4.51 -8.31 -21.63
C ARG A 276 -3.73 -7.30 -22.47
N LYS A 277 -3.57 -6.09 -21.95
CA LYS A 277 -2.33 -5.32 -22.07
C LYS A 277 -2.04 -4.68 -20.71
N ASP A 278 -1.14 -5.35 -20.00
CA ASP A 278 -0.17 -4.83 -19.02
C ASP A 278 -0.66 -3.95 -17.86
#